data_AF-A0A7S0K7C9-F1
#
_entry.id   AF-A0A7S0K7C9-F1
#
_cell.length_a   1.000
_cell.length_b   1.000
_cell.length_c   1.000
_cell.angle_alpha   90.00
_cell.angle_beta   90.00
_cell.angle_gamma   90.00
#
_symmetry.space_group_name_H-M   'P 1'
#
loop_
_entity.id
_entity.type
_entity.pdbx_description
1 polymer ?
#
loop_
_entity_poly.entity_id
_entity_poly.type
_entity_poly.pdbx_seq_one_letter_code
_entity_poly.pdbx_strand_id
1 'polypeptide(L)'
;AGRCGSGGCGLCEAGQESPAASACVSGLRDSASGRCILPGHCANGVLDADAGETATDLGGPCGSLRGSGAKCRLGSECLSRFCHPQQGVCSVEHCADAVLSGDETCVDGGGSCAAGCGPLAPRPAHGG
;
A
#
# COMPACT_ATOMS: atom_id res chain seq x y z
N ALA A 1 15.71 -21.34 1.86
CA ALA A 1 15.25 -20.12 2.54
C ALA A 1 16.02 -18.95 1.93
N GLY A 2 15.34 -18.11 1.14
CA GLY A 2 15.98 -17.00 0.44
C GLY A 2 16.32 -15.89 1.43
N ARG A 3 17.61 -15.61 1.61
CA ARG A 3 18.07 -14.44 2.36
C ARG A 3 17.92 -13.22 1.46
N CYS A 4 17.02 -12.31 1.81
CA CYS A 4 17.01 -10.97 1.23
C CYS A 4 18.27 -10.21 1.68
N GLY A 5 18.69 -9.20 0.90
CA GLY A 5 19.86 -8.37 1.20
C GLY A 5 21.24 -9.05 1.13
N SER A 6 21.36 -10.18 0.42
CA SER A 6 22.65 -10.83 0.11
C SER A 6 22.90 -10.86 -1.40
N GLY A 7 24.03 -10.31 -1.87
CA GLY A 7 24.65 -10.64 -3.16
C GLY A 7 23.74 -10.69 -4.40
N GLY A 8 22.85 -9.70 -4.58
CA GLY A 8 21.97 -9.59 -5.76
C GLY A 8 20.48 -9.71 -5.48
N CYS A 9 20.07 -10.10 -4.27
CA CYS A 9 18.68 -10.01 -3.83
C CYS A 9 18.36 -8.61 -3.28
N GLY A 10 17.13 -8.12 -3.54
CA GLY A 10 16.63 -6.85 -3.01
C GLY A 10 16.65 -6.78 -1.47
N LEU A 11 16.50 -5.56 -0.95
CA LEU A 11 16.48 -5.29 0.49
C LEU A 11 15.32 -6.04 1.18
N CYS A 12 15.55 -6.41 2.43
CA CYS A 12 14.60 -7.07 3.31
C CYS A 12 13.59 -6.08 3.89
N GLU A 13 12.32 -6.44 3.84
CA GLU A 13 11.28 -5.71 4.56
C GLU A 13 11.26 -6.07 6.05
N ALA A 14 10.49 -5.29 6.82
CA ALA A 14 10.31 -5.49 8.25
C ALA A 14 9.92 -6.94 8.59
N GLY A 15 10.54 -7.51 9.63
CA GLY A 15 10.31 -8.87 10.11
C GLY A 15 11.07 -9.97 9.36
N GLN A 16 11.70 -9.67 8.22
CA GLN A 16 12.53 -10.64 7.50
C GLN A 16 13.93 -10.75 8.11
N GLU A 17 14.52 -11.94 8.03
CA GLU A 17 15.90 -12.18 8.48
C GLU A 17 16.91 -11.58 7.50
N SER A 18 17.79 -10.74 8.02
CA SER A 18 18.83 -10.06 7.26
C SER A 18 20.22 -10.47 7.73
N PRO A 19 21.23 -10.51 6.85
CA PRO A 19 22.62 -10.67 7.25
C PRO A 19 23.19 -9.40 7.93
N ALA A 20 22.67 -8.21 7.62
CA ALA A 20 23.17 -6.93 8.12
C ALA A 20 22.06 -5.87 8.23
N ALA A 21 22.28 -4.77 8.96
CA ALA A 21 21.32 -3.67 9.03
C ALA A 21 21.11 -2.99 7.66
N SER A 22 22.18 -2.87 6.87
CA SER A 22 22.15 -2.37 5.49
C SER A 22 21.39 -3.27 4.51
N ALA A 23 21.08 -4.51 4.90
CA ALA A 23 20.23 -5.40 4.12
C ALA A 23 18.73 -5.11 4.33
N CYS A 24 18.35 -4.28 5.30
CA CYS A 24 16.96 -3.90 5.57
C CYS A 24 16.58 -2.63 4.82
N VAL A 25 15.34 -2.55 4.32
CA VAL A 25 14.78 -1.32 3.73
C VAL A 25 14.85 -0.17 4.73
N SER A 26 14.58 -0.45 6.00
CA SER A 26 14.68 0.51 7.09
C SER A 26 16.10 0.89 7.49
N GLY A 27 17.11 0.16 7.03
CA GLY A 27 18.48 0.27 7.54
C GLY A 27 18.64 -0.19 9.00
N LEU A 28 17.58 -0.74 9.62
CA LEU A 28 17.57 -1.16 11.02
C LEU A 28 17.35 -2.67 11.14
N ARG A 29 18.22 -3.31 11.91
CA ARG A 29 18.15 -4.75 12.20
C ARG A 29 18.24 -4.98 13.70
N ASP A 30 17.31 -5.77 14.21
CA ASP A 30 17.38 -6.26 15.58
C ASP A 30 18.55 -7.24 15.73
N SER A 31 19.46 -6.97 16.67
CA SER A 31 20.65 -7.80 16.87
C SER A 31 20.35 -9.12 17.59
N ALA A 32 19.24 -9.21 18.34
CA ALA A 32 18.87 -10.42 19.06
C ALA A 32 18.21 -11.46 18.14
N SER A 33 17.26 -11.05 17.31
CA SER A 33 16.51 -11.90 16.39
C SER A 33 17.10 -11.95 14.98
N GLY A 34 17.98 -11.00 14.63
CA GLY A 34 18.56 -10.89 13.30
C GLY A 34 17.59 -10.41 12.21
N ARG A 35 16.44 -9.87 12.61
CA ARG A 35 15.36 -9.44 11.72
C ARG A 35 15.37 -7.93 11.48
N CYS A 36 14.88 -7.53 10.32
CA CYS A 36 14.64 -6.11 10.04
C CYS A 36 13.54 -5.56 10.93
N ILE A 37 13.76 -4.37 11.47
CA ILE A 37 12.79 -3.64 12.28
C ILE A 37 12.52 -2.29 11.65
N LEU A 38 11.35 -1.72 11.92
CA LEU A 38 11.01 -0.38 11.47
C LEU A 38 11.37 0.66 12.55
N PRO A 39 11.76 1.87 12.15
CA PRO A 39 11.79 3.02 13.03
C PRO A 39 10.43 3.25 13.69
N GLY A 40 10.43 3.85 14.88
CA GLY A 40 9.19 4.14 15.62
C GLY A 40 8.26 5.16 14.94
N HIS A 41 8.79 5.99 14.02
CA HIS A 41 7.97 6.92 13.25
C HIS A 41 7.07 6.20 12.23
N CYS A 42 7.50 5.04 11.72
CA CYS A 42 6.77 4.24 10.73
C CYS A 42 5.48 3.55 11.24
N ALA A 43 4.95 3.97 12.39
CA ALA A 43 3.70 3.45 12.98
C ALA A 43 3.08 4.43 14.00
N ASN A 44 3.51 5.70 14.02
CA ASN A 44 3.05 6.69 14.99
C ASN A 44 1.78 7.43 14.52
N GLY A 45 1.29 7.15 13.30
CA GLY A 45 0.08 7.75 12.74
C GLY A 45 0.26 9.19 12.27
N VAL A 46 1.49 9.70 12.19
CA VAL A 46 1.81 11.01 11.62
C VAL A 46 2.68 10.85 10.37
N LEU A 47 2.79 11.93 9.57
CA LEU A 47 3.68 11.96 8.41
C LEU A 47 4.99 12.63 8.82
N ASP A 48 6.04 11.85 9.02
CA ASP A 48 7.39 12.29 9.34
C ASP A 48 8.25 12.42 8.07
N ALA A 49 7.93 13.42 7.25
CA ALA A 49 8.60 13.62 5.96
C ALA A 49 10.13 13.81 6.07
N ASP A 50 10.62 14.44 7.15
CA ASP A 50 12.05 14.59 7.43
C ASP A 50 12.74 13.26 7.73
N ALA A 51 12.00 12.29 8.26
CA ALA A 51 12.48 10.94 8.53
C ALA A 51 12.38 10.00 7.32
N GLY A 52 11.92 10.50 6.16
CA GLY A 52 11.84 9.76 4.90
C GLY A 52 10.46 9.18 4.58
N GLU A 53 9.43 9.49 5.37
CA GLU A 53 8.06 9.11 5.04
C GLU A 53 7.50 9.93 3.87
N THR A 54 6.95 9.23 2.88
CA THR A 54 6.25 9.85 1.74
C THR A 54 4.73 9.81 1.90
N ALA A 55 4.28 9.08 2.92
CA ALA A 55 2.92 8.90 3.38
C ALA A 55 2.94 8.59 4.88
N THR A 56 1.83 8.82 5.57
CA THR A 56 1.69 8.50 7.00
C THR A 56 2.18 7.07 7.26
N ASP A 57 3.21 6.92 8.10
CA ASP A 57 3.82 5.64 8.46
C ASP A 57 4.48 4.85 7.30
N LEU A 58 4.65 5.44 6.10
CA LEU A 58 5.12 4.76 4.89
C LEU A 58 6.02 5.61 3.99
N GLY A 59 6.89 4.95 3.24
CA GLY A 59 7.86 5.58 2.35
C GLY A 59 9.27 5.54 2.92
N GLY A 60 10.25 5.58 2.01
CA GLY A 60 11.66 5.54 2.36
C GLY A 60 11.99 4.34 3.26
N PRO A 61 12.52 4.57 4.49
CA PRO A 61 12.88 3.50 5.42
C PRO A 61 11.66 2.77 6.00
N CYS A 62 10.46 3.34 5.90
CA CYS A 62 9.22 2.75 6.41
C CYS A 62 8.59 1.70 5.48
N GLY A 63 9.19 1.47 4.31
CA GLY A 63 8.67 0.57 3.29
C GLY A 63 8.04 1.32 2.11
N SER A 64 7.66 0.58 1.07
CA SER A 64 7.06 1.18 -0.12
C SER A 64 5.57 1.45 0.06
N LEU A 65 5.06 2.44 -0.68
CA LEU A 65 3.62 2.64 -0.85
C LEU A 65 2.96 1.40 -1.45
N ARG A 66 1.69 1.20 -1.10
CA ARG A 66 0.95 0.00 -1.48
C ARG A 66 0.33 0.16 -2.87
N GLY A 67 0.42 -0.90 -3.67
CA GLY A 67 -0.21 -0.96 -5.00
C GLY A 67 -1.73 -1.14 -4.93
N SER A 68 -2.40 -0.98 -6.07
CA SER A 68 -3.85 -1.21 -6.17
C SER A 68 -4.26 -2.59 -5.67
N GLY A 69 -5.38 -2.68 -4.96
CA GLY A 69 -5.90 -3.88 -4.32
C GLY A 69 -5.25 -4.25 -2.98
N ALA A 70 -4.16 -3.58 -2.58
CA ALA A 70 -3.54 -3.82 -1.27
C ALA A 70 -4.32 -3.13 -0.15
N LYS A 71 -4.36 -3.75 1.04
CA LYS A 71 -5.05 -3.19 2.20
C LYS A 71 -4.45 -1.85 2.62
N CYS A 72 -5.32 -0.89 2.92
CA CYS A 72 -4.97 0.44 3.40
C CYS A 72 -5.97 0.90 4.45
N ARG A 73 -5.57 1.90 5.23
CA ARG A 73 -6.41 2.65 6.17
C ARG A 73 -6.58 4.10 5.74
N LEU A 74 -5.53 4.67 5.14
CA LEU A 74 -5.53 6.04 4.65
C LEU A 74 -5.18 6.08 3.16
N GLY A 75 -5.72 7.07 2.45
CA GLY A 75 -5.38 7.29 1.04
C GLY A 75 -3.89 7.51 0.83
N SER A 76 -3.21 8.18 1.77
CA SER A 76 -1.77 8.41 1.71
C SER A 76 -0.97 7.11 1.58
N GLU A 77 -1.46 5.99 2.12
CA GLU A 77 -0.74 4.71 2.09
C GLU A 77 -0.70 4.03 0.71
N CYS A 78 -1.47 4.54 -0.25
CA CYS A 78 -1.64 3.98 -1.58
C CYS A 78 -0.85 4.76 -2.62
N LEU A 79 -0.33 4.06 -3.63
CA LEU A 79 0.27 4.70 -4.82
C LEU A 79 -0.72 5.63 -5.52
N SER A 80 -2.01 5.27 -5.53
CA SER A 80 -3.12 6.08 -6.07
C SER A 80 -3.50 7.26 -5.19
N ARG A 81 -2.92 7.39 -3.98
CA ARG A 81 -3.34 8.33 -2.94
C ARG A 81 -4.80 8.18 -2.48
N PHE A 82 -5.46 7.10 -2.88
CA PHE A 82 -6.85 6.81 -2.55
C PHE A 82 -7.00 5.41 -1.97
N CYS A 83 -7.60 5.36 -0.78
CA CYS A 83 -7.94 4.14 -0.08
C CYS A 83 -9.46 4.02 -0.12
N HIS A 84 -9.95 2.98 -0.79
CA HIS A 84 -11.38 2.78 -0.98
C HIS A 84 -12.07 2.66 0.39
N PRO A 85 -13.00 3.56 0.75
CA PRO A 85 -13.52 3.64 2.12
C PRO A 85 -14.31 2.41 2.54
N GLN A 86 -15.05 1.80 1.61
CA GLN A 86 -15.82 0.57 1.89
C GLN A 86 -14.96 -0.71 1.89
N GLN A 87 -13.99 -0.82 0.98
CA GLN A 87 -13.20 -2.04 0.81
C GLN A 87 -11.92 -2.05 1.67
N GLY A 88 -11.44 -0.87 2.10
CA GLY A 88 -10.17 -0.73 2.81
C GLY A 88 -8.98 -1.16 1.97
N VAL A 89 -9.03 -0.94 0.66
CA VAL A 89 -7.94 -1.29 -0.27
C VAL A 89 -7.60 -0.11 -1.18
N CYS A 90 -6.33 -0.05 -1.61
CA CYS A 90 -5.86 0.97 -2.52
C CYS A 90 -6.57 0.84 -3.86
N SER A 91 -7.24 1.90 -4.28
CA SER A 91 -7.95 1.96 -5.55
C SER A 91 -7.80 3.36 -6.13
N VAL A 92 -8.31 3.59 -7.33
CA VAL A 92 -8.39 4.95 -7.90
C VAL A 92 -9.61 5.67 -7.34
N GLU A 93 -9.59 7.00 -7.33
CA GLU A 93 -10.67 7.83 -6.76
C GLU A 93 -12.03 7.59 -7.42
N HIS A 94 -12.07 7.36 -8.74
CA HIS A 94 -13.31 7.12 -9.47
C HIS A 94 -14.04 5.85 -9.02
N CYS A 95 -13.31 4.90 -8.43
CA CYS A 95 -13.82 3.60 -7.97
C CYS A 95 -14.74 3.66 -6.74
N ALA A 96 -15.11 4.85 -6.28
CA ALA A 96 -16.02 5.03 -5.15
C ALA A 96 -16.83 6.33 -5.25
N ASP A 97 -16.91 6.94 -6.44
CA ASP A 97 -17.63 8.21 -6.69
C ASP A 97 -19.11 7.99 -7.07
N ALA A 98 -19.59 6.74 -7.08
CA ALA A 98 -20.95 6.35 -7.44
C ALA A 98 -21.38 6.75 -8.86
N VAL A 99 -20.41 6.98 -9.73
CA VAL A 99 -20.59 7.30 -11.15
C VAL A 99 -19.73 6.35 -11.99
N LEU A 100 -20.08 6.17 -13.26
CA LEU A 100 -19.22 5.45 -14.20
C LEU A 100 -18.21 6.44 -14.80
N SER A 101 -16.96 6.37 -14.36
CA SER A 101 -15.90 7.30 -14.75
C SER A 101 -14.55 6.60 -14.92
N GLY A 102 -13.61 7.27 -15.58
CA GLY A 102 -12.28 6.70 -15.86
C GLY A 102 -12.35 5.45 -16.75
N ASP A 103 -11.80 4.35 -16.26
CA ASP A 103 -11.73 3.05 -16.95
C ASP A 103 -12.65 1.98 -16.33
N GLU A 104 -13.61 2.43 -15.52
CA GLU A 104 -14.66 1.59 -14.96
C GLU A 104 -15.54 0.94 -16.04
N THR A 105 -15.91 -0.31 -15.79
CA THR A 105 -16.84 -1.05 -16.66
C THR A 105 -18.24 -1.19 -16.05
N CYS A 106 -18.38 -0.88 -14.76
CA CYS A 106 -19.62 -0.70 -14.01
C CYS A 106 -19.39 0.40 -12.96
N VAL A 107 -20.45 0.98 -12.40
CA VAL A 107 -20.33 2.04 -11.37
C VAL A 107 -19.47 1.51 -10.21
N ASP A 108 -18.41 2.25 -9.87
CA ASP A 108 -17.44 1.90 -8.83
C ASP A 108 -16.70 0.57 -9.06
N GLY A 109 -16.58 0.09 -10.32
CA GLY A 109 -16.04 -1.24 -10.59
C GLY A 109 -15.56 -1.57 -12.01
N GLY A 110 -14.64 -2.54 -12.06
CA GLY A 110 -13.95 -2.96 -13.27
C GLY A 110 -12.77 -2.07 -13.65
N GLY A 111 -12.04 -2.47 -14.69
CA GLY A 111 -10.82 -1.76 -15.09
C GLY A 111 -9.73 -1.81 -14.02
N SER A 112 -9.29 -0.63 -13.58
CA SER A 112 -8.29 -0.36 -12.55
C SER A 112 -8.87 -0.36 -11.13
N CYS A 113 -10.20 -0.46 -11.00
CA CYS A 113 -10.85 -0.61 -9.71
C CYS A 113 -10.63 -2.00 -9.13
N ALA A 114 -10.31 -2.04 -7.84
CA ALA A 114 -10.18 -3.30 -7.10
C ALA A 114 -11.50 -4.08 -7.05
N ALA A 115 -12.63 -3.38 -7.13
CA ALA A 115 -13.96 -3.97 -7.24
C ALA A 115 -14.15 -4.60 -8.63
N GLY A 116 -14.43 -5.90 -8.67
CA GLY A 116 -14.98 -6.52 -9.87
C GLY A 116 -16.46 -6.16 -10.05
N CYS A 117 -16.95 -6.18 -11.30
CA CYS A 117 -18.37 -6.03 -11.55
C CYS A 117 -19.12 -7.30 -11.12
N GLY A 118 -19.75 -7.23 -9.95
CA GLY A 118 -20.70 -8.25 -9.52
C GLY A 118 -21.97 -8.23 -10.39
N PRO A 119 -22.75 -9.32 -10.43
CA PRO A 119 -24.00 -9.40 -11.21
C PRO A 119 -25.10 -8.43 -10.75
N LEU A 120 -24.86 -7.68 -9.66
CA LEU A 120 -25.80 -6.74 -9.04
C LEU A 120 -25.23 -5.33 -8.85
N ALA A 121 -24.13 -4.96 -9.53
CA ALA A 121 -23.75 -3.55 -9.60
C ALA A 121 -24.95 -2.81 -10.22
N PRO A 122 -25.61 -1.89 -9.49
CA PRO A 122 -26.77 -1.20 -10.02
C PRO A 122 -26.29 -0.45 -11.26
N ARG A 123 -26.73 -0.92 -12.43
CA ARG A 123 -26.59 -0.15 -13.65
C ARG A 123 -27.15 1.24 -13.34
N PRO A 124 -26.46 2.34 -13.67
CA PRO A 124 -27.04 3.65 -13.49
C PRO A 124 -28.35 3.62 -14.28
N ALA A 125 -29.46 3.81 -13.56
CA ALA A 125 -30.80 3.79 -14.12
C ALA A 125 -30.97 5.04 -14.98
N HIS A 126 -30.38 5.04 -16.17
CA HIS A 126 -30.80 5.91 -17.25
C HIS A 126 -31.93 5.23 -17.99
N GLY A 127 -33.14 5.75 -17.79
CA GLY A 127 -34.20 5.72 -18.80
C GLY A 127 -35.49 5.06 -18.35
N GLY A 128 -36.58 5.84 -18.42
CA GLY A 128 -37.97 5.40 -18.35
C GLY A 128 -38.89 6.46 -17.77
#